data_AF-A0A918Q487-F1
#
_entry.id   AF-A0A918Q487-F1
#
_cell.length_a   1.000
_cell.length_b   1.000
_cell.length_c   1.000
_cell.angle_alpha   90.00
_cell.angle_beta   90.00
_cell.angle_gamma   90.00
#
_symmetry.space_group_name_H-M   'P 1'
#
loop_
_entity.id
_entity.type
_entity.pdbx_description
1 polymer ?
#
loop_
_entity_poly.entity_id
_entity_poly.type
_entity_poly.pdbx_seq_one_letter_code
_entity_poly.pdbx_strand_id
1 'polypeptide(L)'
;MNDNPQKSNPGQCTARSEVLQGAAPPEKSEADGIKGIALYHDMRVEEDFTKCATRLFSILKHAAASNPGAPRRLFLDVQGHRNAAGGFDADAFEIIQEFLLGFLSPYLTEISTPLYRVRNPEPQREDVPDVLNIQDPDREHTYDHRELRVRNRESNPDPRRSRPPVRAIADYLGLDEPICLVCWQAPVERAHVVPESLGGSNDVRNFALLCPRHHREAPDVADAEAFWSWVDYACERDGHMKWEGVDPETLARAERVGLRIDTSGPVRKSVHHFGRVRDELVRHYGWGPEDFAGGDHWGVLMEEFHTVMDAATSTHFNVAKKASTEAWAFEVARRRLRDSATEPGADEDLPLASSHPSVELAERTVRKSPESGSAQSLVDAARRADIATEAAALVHDIIVSAGVSSAEEVLRGIKEEVADRTAQLKRLSDELMGHTVCRHCGHGIARIGDAAWRHSAAAPMSRGCRAASFDRDGTWDDSLDRAWKASPPKTYR
;
A
#
# COMPACT_ATOMS: atom_id res chain seq x y z
N MET A 1 78.18 52.29 19.64
CA MET A 1 78.07 51.13 18.72
C MET A 1 76.65 50.62 18.89
N ASN A 2 75.67 51.30 18.29
CA ASN A 2 75.11 51.05 16.95
C ASN A 2 74.37 49.69 16.94
N ASP A 3 73.09 49.54 16.63
CA ASP A 3 72.05 50.44 16.12
C ASP A 3 70.65 49.87 16.50
N ASN A 4 69.68 50.77 16.59
CA ASN A 4 68.22 50.60 16.70
C ASN A 4 67.63 50.26 15.29
N PRO A 5 66.30 50.24 15.00
CA PRO A 5 65.05 49.87 15.72
C PRO A 5 64.22 48.84 14.87
N GLN A 6 63.02 48.33 15.21
CA GLN A 6 61.72 48.97 15.46
C GLN A 6 60.76 47.93 16.09
N LYS A 7 60.27 48.19 17.32
CA LYS A 7 58.90 48.66 17.65
C LYS A 7 57.82 47.61 17.35
N SER A 8 56.85 47.24 18.19
CA SER A 8 56.42 47.51 19.57
C SER A 8 54.96 47.03 19.59
N ASN A 9 54.62 46.00 20.39
CA ASN A 9 53.24 45.81 20.87
C ASN A 9 52.83 47.06 21.69
N PRO A 10 51.54 47.46 21.82
CA PRO A 10 50.47 46.58 22.30
C PRO A 10 49.03 46.96 21.82
N GLY A 11 48.02 46.23 22.31
CA GLY A 11 46.71 46.84 22.57
C GLY A 11 45.51 46.14 21.94
N GLN A 12 44.69 45.56 22.81
CA GLN A 12 43.26 45.32 22.58
C GLN A 12 42.62 46.55 21.94
N CYS A 13 41.79 46.34 20.91
CA CYS A 13 40.86 47.35 20.46
C CYS A 13 39.50 46.71 20.16
N THR A 14 38.55 47.15 20.95
CA THR A 14 37.09 47.09 20.83
C THR A 14 36.60 47.21 19.39
N ALA A 15 35.83 46.22 18.93
CA ALA A 15 35.00 46.39 17.74
C ALA A 15 33.84 47.33 18.07
N ARG A 16 33.85 48.49 17.42
CA ARG A 16 32.82 49.53 17.50
C ARG A 16 31.51 49.01 16.92
N SER A 17 30.45 49.22 17.69
CA SER A 17 29.07 49.31 17.22
C SER A 17 28.96 50.54 16.31
N GLU A 18 28.80 50.31 15.01
CA GLU A 18 28.31 51.33 14.09
C GLU A 18 26.81 51.12 13.90
N VAL A 19 26.07 52.05 14.50
CA VAL A 19 24.66 52.33 14.26
C VAL A 19 24.54 52.88 12.85
N LEU A 20 24.04 52.07 11.91
CA LEU A 20 23.49 52.59 10.66
C LEU A 20 22.01 52.88 10.88
N GLN A 21 21.71 54.16 10.72
CA GLN A 21 20.44 54.82 10.94
C GLN A 21 19.36 54.30 9.99
N GLY A 22 18.12 54.48 10.45
CA GLY A 22 16.93 53.88 9.86
C GLY A 22 16.71 54.28 8.41
N ALA A 23 16.61 53.27 7.56
CA ALA A 23 15.82 53.38 6.35
C ALA A 23 14.35 53.49 6.79
N ALA A 24 13.69 54.56 6.35
CA ALA A 24 12.25 54.73 6.53
C ALA A 24 11.52 53.45 6.09
N PRO A 25 10.46 53.03 6.80
CA PRO A 25 9.64 51.92 6.33
C PRO A 25 9.15 52.29 4.92
N PRO A 26 9.20 51.38 3.94
CA PRO A 26 8.59 51.67 2.65
C PRO A 26 7.13 52.03 2.93
N GLU A 27 6.74 53.20 2.40
CA GLU A 27 5.38 53.67 2.42
C GLU A 27 4.46 52.49 2.11
N LYS A 28 3.49 52.26 2.99
CA LYS A 28 2.39 51.34 2.74
C LYS A 28 1.73 51.80 1.45
N SER A 29 2.10 51.20 0.33
CA SER A 29 1.29 51.25 -0.87
C SER A 29 0.04 50.46 -0.54
N GLU A 30 -1.01 51.16 -0.10
CA GLU A 30 -2.39 50.73 -0.27
C GLU A 30 -2.65 50.58 -1.77
N ALA A 31 -2.23 49.45 -2.31
CA ALA A 31 -2.95 48.79 -3.37
C ALA A 31 -3.59 47.58 -2.69
N ASP A 32 -4.92 47.58 -2.63
CA ASP A 32 -5.74 46.44 -2.27
C ASP A 32 -5.59 45.36 -3.36
N GLY A 33 -4.35 44.87 -3.49
CA GLY A 33 -3.92 43.92 -4.50
C GLY A 33 -4.46 42.56 -4.12
N ILE A 34 -5.14 41.91 -5.08
CA ILE A 34 -5.66 40.55 -4.92
C ILE A 34 -4.56 39.69 -4.29
N LYS A 35 -4.81 39.25 -3.04
CA LYS A 35 -3.85 38.49 -2.26
C LYS A 35 -3.56 37.19 -2.99
N GLY A 36 -2.35 37.09 -3.56
CA GLY A 36 -1.91 35.90 -4.28
C GLY A 36 -1.77 34.70 -3.35
N ILE A 37 -1.87 33.50 -3.92
CA ILE A 37 -1.80 32.22 -3.21
C ILE A 37 -0.44 31.60 -3.50
N ALA A 38 0.25 31.21 -2.44
CA ALA A 38 1.43 30.37 -2.54
C ALA A 38 0.99 28.91 -2.55
N LEU A 39 1.35 28.19 -3.60
CA LEU A 39 1.28 26.75 -3.70
C LEU A 39 2.68 26.24 -3.39
N TYR A 40 2.83 25.43 -2.35
CA TYR A 40 4.11 24.83 -2.00
C TYR A 40 4.00 23.32 -2.13
N HIS A 41 4.95 22.71 -2.81
CA HIS A 41 5.11 21.26 -2.89
C HIS A 41 6.57 20.93 -2.68
N ASP A 42 6.83 19.89 -1.90
CA ASP A 42 8.16 19.34 -1.73
C ASP A 42 8.14 17.93 -2.32
N MET A 43 8.81 17.74 -3.46
CA MET A 43 8.90 16.43 -4.09
C MET A 43 9.79 15.55 -3.22
N ARG A 44 9.13 14.75 -2.39
CA ARG A 44 9.80 13.84 -1.46
C ARG A 44 10.31 12.62 -2.21
N VAL A 45 11.30 11.96 -1.62
CA VAL A 45 11.95 10.81 -2.25
C VAL A 45 10.94 9.73 -2.68
N GLU A 46 9.86 9.49 -1.96
CA GLU A 46 8.87 8.46 -2.31
C GLU A 46 7.99 8.79 -3.53
N GLU A 47 8.05 10.02 -4.04
CA GLU A 47 7.24 10.49 -5.16
C GLU A 47 7.95 10.23 -6.49
N ASP A 48 7.38 9.35 -7.31
CA ASP A 48 7.77 9.28 -8.72
C ASP A 48 7.10 10.42 -9.52
N PHE A 49 7.38 10.51 -10.82
CA PHE A 49 6.76 11.51 -11.69
C PHE A 49 5.23 11.51 -11.57
N THR A 50 4.59 10.34 -11.70
CA THR A 50 3.13 10.21 -11.70
C THR A 50 2.51 10.71 -10.41
N LYS A 51 3.08 10.34 -9.25
CA LYS A 51 2.60 10.79 -7.94
C LYS A 51 2.77 12.30 -7.77
N CYS A 52 3.96 12.82 -8.06
CA CYS A 52 4.27 14.24 -7.91
C CYS A 52 3.37 15.10 -8.80
N ALA A 53 3.24 14.73 -10.09
CA ALA A 53 2.37 15.42 -11.05
C ALA A 53 0.91 15.43 -10.60
N THR A 54 0.39 14.29 -10.10
CA THR A 54 -0.99 14.18 -9.59
C THR A 54 -1.21 15.05 -8.35
N ARG A 55 -0.24 15.12 -7.44
CA ARG A 55 -0.29 15.95 -6.22
C ARG A 55 -0.28 17.43 -6.57
N LEU A 56 0.66 17.86 -7.39
CA LEU A 56 0.76 19.24 -7.89
C LEU A 56 -0.54 19.69 -8.58
N PHE A 57 -1.09 18.82 -9.44
CA PHE A 57 -2.35 19.09 -10.11
C PHE A 57 -3.52 19.21 -9.11
N SER A 58 -3.58 18.34 -8.11
CA SER A 58 -4.60 18.40 -7.05
C SER A 58 -4.51 19.69 -6.24
N ILE A 59 -3.28 20.13 -5.90
CA ILE A 59 -3.03 21.40 -5.20
C ILE A 59 -3.53 22.58 -6.06
N LEU A 60 -3.17 22.60 -7.35
CA LEU A 60 -3.64 23.61 -8.29
C LEU A 60 -5.17 23.63 -8.39
N LYS A 61 -5.80 22.47 -8.60
CA LYS A 61 -7.26 22.34 -8.73
C LYS A 61 -7.97 22.84 -7.47
N HIS A 62 -7.48 22.46 -6.30
CA HIS A 62 -8.03 22.92 -5.02
C HIS A 62 -7.88 24.44 -4.84
N ALA A 63 -6.71 24.99 -5.18
CA ALA A 63 -6.47 26.43 -5.09
C ALA A 63 -7.33 27.23 -6.07
N ALA A 64 -7.53 26.72 -7.29
CA ALA A 64 -8.39 27.34 -8.29
C ALA A 64 -9.86 27.36 -7.87
N ALA A 65 -10.36 26.24 -7.34
CA ALA A 65 -11.73 26.15 -6.84
C ALA A 65 -11.97 27.04 -5.60
N SER A 66 -11.00 27.08 -4.68
CA SER A 66 -11.16 27.79 -3.41
C SER A 66 -10.95 29.29 -3.53
N ASN A 67 -10.19 29.75 -4.54
CA ASN A 67 -9.85 31.15 -4.73
C ASN A 67 -9.77 31.49 -6.24
N PRO A 68 -10.93 31.61 -6.91
CA PRO A 68 -10.97 31.94 -8.34
C PRO A 68 -10.32 33.29 -8.64
N GLY A 69 -9.51 33.36 -9.70
CA GLY A 69 -8.85 34.59 -10.16
C GLY A 69 -7.72 35.13 -9.28
N ALA A 70 -7.45 34.52 -8.13
CA ALA A 70 -6.32 34.92 -7.29
C ALA A 70 -4.99 34.47 -7.93
N PRO A 71 -3.96 35.33 -8.00
CA PRO A 71 -2.67 34.96 -8.59
C PRO A 71 -2.05 33.75 -7.89
N ARG A 72 -1.72 32.68 -8.64
CA ARG A 72 -1.14 31.43 -8.10
C ARG A 72 0.37 31.38 -8.33
N ARG A 73 1.14 31.25 -7.25
CA ARG A 73 2.61 31.15 -7.32
C ARG A 73 3.03 29.79 -6.77
N LEU A 74 3.64 28.96 -7.61
CA LEU A 74 4.13 27.65 -7.24
C LEU A 74 5.59 27.73 -6.76
N PHE A 75 5.87 27.09 -5.63
CA PHE A 75 7.19 26.83 -5.10
C PHE A 75 7.35 25.31 -5.03
N LEU A 76 8.35 24.80 -5.74
CA LEU A 76 8.73 23.40 -5.72
C LEU A 76 10.12 23.26 -5.09
N ASP A 77 10.21 22.43 -4.05
CA ASP A 77 11.47 21.89 -3.57
C ASP A 77 11.57 20.40 -3.94
N VAL A 78 12.78 19.84 -3.95
CA VAL A 78 13.04 18.45 -4.34
C VAL A 78 14.06 17.80 -3.41
N GLN A 79 13.58 16.89 -2.57
CA GLN A 79 14.40 16.05 -1.68
C GLN A 79 14.73 14.71 -2.32
N GLY A 80 15.97 14.25 -2.16
CA GLY A 80 16.40 13.03 -2.85
C GLY A 80 16.43 13.25 -4.36
N HIS A 81 15.95 12.29 -5.15
CA HIS A 81 15.89 12.40 -6.61
C HIS A 81 17.19 12.86 -7.27
N ARG A 82 18.32 12.29 -6.82
CA ARG A 82 19.65 12.59 -7.35
C ARG A 82 20.19 11.40 -8.12
N ASN A 83 20.77 11.67 -9.28
CA ASN A 83 21.53 10.70 -10.04
C ASN A 83 22.97 10.59 -9.51
N ALA A 84 23.74 9.63 -10.04
CA ALA A 84 25.12 9.38 -9.59
C ALA A 84 26.08 10.57 -9.85
N ALA A 85 25.74 11.48 -10.76
CA ALA A 85 26.51 12.70 -11.02
C ALA A 85 26.10 13.89 -10.13
N GLY A 86 25.13 13.69 -9.22
CA GLY A 86 24.61 14.72 -8.32
C GLY A 86 23.56 15.65 -8.94
N GLY A 87 23.19 15.44 -10.20
CA GLY A 87 22.05 16.12 -10.84
C GLY A 87 20.71 15.47 -10.47
N PHE A 88 19.60 16.04 -10.93
CA PHE A 88 18.28 15.43 -10.78
C PHE A 88 18.17 14.11 -11.55
N ASP A 89 17.43 13.16 -11.00
CA ASP A 89 17.04 11.94 -11.73
C ASP A 89 15.97 12.25 -12.80
N ALA A 90 15.55 11.21 -13.54
CA ALA A 90 14.60 11.37 -14.64
C ALA A 90 13.25 11.93 -14.16
N ASP A 91 12.68 11.37 -13.09
CA ASP A 91 11.38 11.80 -12.56
C ASP A 91 11.39 13.29 -12.15
N ALA A 92 12.38 13.71 -11.35
CA ALA A 92 12.45 15.11 -10.91
C ALA A 92 12.77 16.07 -12.08
N PHE A 93 13.60 15.64 -13.02
CA PHE A 93 13.91 16.45 -14.19
C PHE A 93 12.67 16.65 -15.08
N GLU A 94 11.90 15.59 -15.33
CA GLU A 94 10.66 15.62 -16.11
C GLU A 94 9.60 16.51 -15.44
N ILE A 95 9.43 16.42 -14.11
CA ILE A 95 8.58 17.35 -13.36
C ILE A 95 9.00 18.79 -13.62
N ILE A 96 10.28 19.12 -13.38
CA ILE A 96 10.76 20.50 -13.43
C ILE A 96 10.74 21.08 -14.86
N GLN A 97 11.16 20.31 -15.87
CA GLN A 97 11.36 20.82 -17.23
C GLN A 97 10.13 20.63 -18.12
N GLU A 98 9.41 19.53 -17.98
CA GLU A 98 8.34 19.16 -18.90
C GLU A 98 6.96 19.43 -18.31
N PHE A 99 6.66 18.87 -17.13
CA PHE A 99 5.33 19.02 -16.55
C PHE A 99 5.04 20.44 -16.04
N LEU A 100 5.96 21.03 -15.28
CA LEU A 100 5.76 22.39 -14.75
C LEU A 100 5.66 23.43 -15.87
N LEU A 101 6.61 23.43 -16.81
CA LEU A 101 6.66 24.43 -17.88
C LEU A 101 5.66 24.14 -19.00
N GLY A 102 5.54 22.87 -19.40
CA GLY A 102 4.70 22.46 -20.53
C GLY A 102 3.22 22.38 -20.17
N PHE A 103 2.87 21.87 -18.98
CA PHE A 103 1.48 21.63 -18.61
C PHE A 103 0.93 22.61 -17.56
N LEU A 104 1.64 22.84 -16.45
CA LEU A 104 1.10 23.65 -15.35
C LEU A 104 1.23 25.17 -15.55
N SER A 105 2.25 25.63 -16.28
CA SER A 105 2.56 27.05 -16.51
C SER A 105 1.34 27.90 -16.89
N PRO A 106 0.46 27.50 -17.83
CA PRO A 106 -0.70 28.30 -18.21
C PRO A 106 -1.66 28.61 -17.05
N TYR A 107 -1.70 27.78 -16.00
CA TYR A 107 -2.62 27.92 -14.86
C TYR A 107 -2.00 28.64 -13.66
N LEU A 108 -0.73 29.03 -13.77
CA LEU A 108 0.06 29.67 -12.73
C LEU A 108 0.47 31.08 -13.17
N THR A 109 0.64 31.98 -12.19
CA THR A 109 1.25 33.30 -12.42
C THR A 109 2.78 33.20 -12.43
N GLU A 110 3.33 32.36 -11.55
CA GLU A 110 4.77 32.25 -11.36
C GLU A 110 5.14 30.84 -10.86
N ILE A 111 6.29 30.34 -11.32
CA ILE A 111 6.88 29.07 -10.90
C ILE A 111 8.28 29.36 -10.35
N SER A 112 8.58 28.82 -9.18
CA SER A 112 9.89 28.84 -8.55
C SER A 112 10.31 27.40 -8.25
N THR A 113 11.46 27.01 -8.80
CA THR A 113 12.09 25.68 -8.60
C THR A 113 13.54 25.88 -8.16
N PRO A 114 14.28 24.82 -7.79
CA PRO A 114 15.71 24.93 -7.50
C PRO A 114 16.55 25.33 -8.72
N LEU A 115 16.03 25.16 -9.95
CA LEU A 115 16.75 25.47 -11.19
C LEU A 115 16.42 26.84 -11.77
N TYR A 116 15.19 27.33 -11.60
CA TYR A 116 14.77 28.57 -12.21
C TYR A 116 13.59 29.21 -11.48
N ARG A 117 13.38 30.50 -11.79
CA ARG A 117 12.17 31.24 -11.45
C ARG A 117 11.63 31.90 -12.71
N VAL A 118 10.38 31.63 -13.05
CA VAL A 118 9.76 32.13 -14.29
C VAL A 118 8.35 32.64 -14.02
N ARG A 119 7.99 33.73 -14.68
CA ARG A 119 6.62 34.24 -14.70
C ARG A 119 5.92 33.77 -15.96
N ASN A 120 4.64 33.45 -15.84
CA ASN A 120 3.81 33.21 -17.00
C ASN A 120 3.70 34.52 -17.79
N PRO A 121 4.10 34.54 -19.08
CA PRO A 121 4.00 35.74 -19.91
C PRO A 121 2.54 36.10 -20.22
N GLU A 122 1.65 35.13 -20.18
CA GLU A 122 0.22 35.29 -20.41
C GLU A 122 -0.54 35.40 -19.07
N PRO A 123 -1.78 35.94 -19.07
CA PRO A 123 -2.65 35.84 -17.92
C PRO A 123 -2.89 34.38 -17.53
N GLN A 124 -2.86 34.09 -16.22
CA GLN A 124 -3.15 32.75 -15.73
C GLN A 124 -4.56 32.31 -16.17
N ARG A 125 -4.68 31.04 -16.54
CA ARG A 125 -5.93 30.40 -16.91
C ARG A 125 -6.70 29.90 -15.70
N GLU A 126 -8.02 30.03 -15.77
CA GLU A 126 -8.95 29.57 -14.73
C GLU A 126 -9.67 28.28 -15.11
N ASP A 127 -9.59 27.86 -16.38
CA ASP A 127 -10.18 26.63 -16.91
C ASP A 127 -9.28 25.42 -16.66
N VAL A 128 -9.00 25.14 -15.38
CA VAL A 128 -8.22 23.97 -14.95
C VAL A 128 -9.00 22.69 -15.31
N PRO A 129 -8.38 21.71 -15.99
CA PRO A 129 -9.05 20.46 -16.35
C PRO A 129 -9.58 19.70 -15.13
N ASP A 130 -10.60 18.87 -15.35
CA ASP A 130 -11.15 18.04 -14.27
C ASP A 130 -10.29 16.83 -13.93
N VAL A 131 -9.64 16.27 -14.94
CA VAL A 131 -8.86 15.04 -14.87
C VAL A 131 -7.50 15.27 -15.51
N LEU A 132 -6.45 14.83 -14.82
CA LEU A 132 -5.11 14.72 -15.38
C LEU A 132 -4.94 13.31 -15.94
N ASN A 133 -4.73 13.20 -17.25
CA ASN A 133 -4.40 11.94 -17.89
C ASN A 133 -2.90 11.92 -18.18
N ILE A 134 -2.17 11.08 -17.44
CA ILE A 134 -0.75 10.84 -17.68
C ILE A 134 -0.65 9.62 -18.59
N GLN A 135 -0.08 9.82 -19.78
CA GLN A 135 0.25 8.74 -20.70
C GLN A 135 1.75 8.58 -20.68
N ASP A 136 2.21 7.36 -20.44
CA ASP A 136 3.61 7.04 -20.42
C ASP A 136 3.91 5.96 -21.47
N PRO A 137 4.22 6.37 -22.71
CA PRO A 137 4.47 5.43 -23.80
C PRO A 137 5.85 4.74 -23.68
N ASP A 138 6.79 5.34 -22.93
CA ASP A 138 8.19 4.90 -22.83
C ASP A 138 8.53 4.28 -21.47
N ARG A 139 7.69 4.41 -20.42
CA ARG A 139 7.72 3.51 -19.25
C ARG A 139 7.24 2.13 -19.70
N GLU A 140 8.15 1.38 -20.28
CA GLU A 140 8.21 -0.09 -20.24
C GLU A 140 8.47 -0.55 -18.77
N HIS A 141 7.71 0.01 -17.82
CA HIS A 141 7.88 -0.09 -16.37
C HIS A 141 6.53 -0.25 -15.64
N THR A 142 5.55 -0.91 -16.25
CA THR A 142 4.78 -1.86 -15.45
C THR A 142 5.81 -2.82 -14.88
N TYR A 143 6.12 -2.68 -13.59
CA TYR A 143 6.93 -3.66 -12.88
C TYR A 143 6.39 -5.03 -13.26
N ASP A 144 7.23 -5.86 -13.88
CA ASP A 144 6.78 -7.17 -14.31
C ASP A 144 6.53 -7.99 -13.06
N HIS A 145 5.28 -7.96 -12.64
CA HIS A 145 4.80 -8.67 -11.49
C HIS A 145 5.08 -10.17 -11.67
N ARG A 146 5.20 -10.71 -12.89
CA ARG A 146 5.49 -12.13 -13.19
C ARG A 146 6.94 -12.52 -12.94
N GLU A 147 7.90 -11.66 -13.30
CA GLU A 147 9.33 -11.99 -13.16
C GLU A 147 9.93 -11.67 -11.79
N LEU A 148 9.31 -10.76 -11.02
CA LEU A 148 9.74 -10.36 -9.66
C LEU A 148 11.23 -9.99 -9.57
N ARG A 149 11.78 -9.39 -10.62
CA ARG A 149 13.19 -8.96 -10.59
C ARG A 149 13.40 -7.93 -9.48
N VAL A 150 14.60 -7.96 -8.91
CA VAL A 150 15.04 -6.93 -7.95
C VAL A 150 14.95 -5.57 -8.65
N ARG A 151 14.14 -4.66 -8.09
CA ARG A 151 13.95 -3.32 -8.59
C ARG A 151 14.60 -2.34 -7.64
N ASN A 152 15.81 -1.91 -8.01
CA ASN A 152 16.52 -0.82 -7.35
C ASN A 152 16.21 0.50 -8.07
N ARG A 153 16.25 1.62 -7.35
CA ARG A 153 16.16 2.96 -7.96
C ARG A 153 17.49 3.41 -8.55
N GLU A 154 18.59 2.91 -8.02
CA GLU A 154 19.93 3.19 -8.50
C GLU A 154 20.29 2.29 -9.70
N SER A 155 20.29 2.85 -10.90
CA SER A 155 20.77 2.13 -12.09
C SER A 155 22.29 1.87 -12.05
N ASN A 156 23.03 2.73 -11.35
CA ASN A 156 24.47 2.62 -11.11
C ASN A 156 24.74 2.84 -9.61
N PRO A 157 24.72 1.78 -8.79
CA PRO A 157 24.94 1.90 -7.34
C PRO A 157 26.37 2.34 -7.02
N ASP A 158 26.53 3.11 -5.95
CA ASP A 158 27.81 3.38 -5.33
C ASP A 158 28.51 2.05 -4.94
N PRO A 159 29.76 1.80 -5.35
CA PRO A 159 30.49 0.56 -5.06
C PRO A 159 30.86 0.37 -3.57
N ARG A 160 30.37 1.22 -2.66
CA ARG A 160 30.60 1.11 -1.23
C ARG A 160 30.22 -0.27 -0.68
N ARG A 161 31.12 -0.79 0.16
CA ARG A 161 30.94 -2.07 0.87
C ARG A 161 30.26 -1.94 2.23
N SER A 162 30.25 -0.73 2.79
CA SER A 162 29.71 -0.47 4.12
C SER A 162 28.52 0.48 4.03
N ARG A 163 27.55 0.25 4.91
CA ARG A 163 26.35 1.08 5.06
C ARG A 163 26.75 2.55 5.25
N PRO A 164 26.07 3.50 4.59
CA PRO A 164 26.38 4.91 4.69
C PRO A 164 26.14 5.42 6.13
N PRO A 165 26.84 6.50 6.53
CA PRO A 165 26.57 7.13 7.81
C PRO A 165 25.17 7.75 7.81
N VAL A 166 24.51 7.73 8.97
CA VAL A 166 23.14 8.25 9.15
C VAL A 166 23.01 9.68 8.61
N ARG A 167 24.02 10.54 8.83
CA ARG A 167 24.04 11.90 8.33
C ARG A 167 23.99 12.00 6.80
N ALA A 168 24.72 11.15 6.08
CA ALA A 168 24.71 11.18 4.62
C ALA A 168 23.35 10.75 4.04
N ILE A 169 22.65 9.84 4.74
CA ILE A 169 21.28 9.46 4.37
C ILE A 169 20.33 10.63 4.65
N ALA A 170 20.44 11.28 5.81
CA ALA A 170 19.65 12.47 6.13
C ALA A 170 19.85 13.60 5.09
N ASP A 171 21.09 13.89 4.73
CA ASP A 171 21.42 14.90 3.71
C ASP A 171 20.81 14.54 2.33
N TYR A 172 20.87 13.27 1.94
CA TYR A 172 20.21 12.80 0.71
C TYR A 172 18.70 12.97 0.77
N LEU A 173 18.08 12.61 1.90
CA LEU A 173 16.64 12.71 2.14
C LEU A 173 16.16 14.15 2.38
N GLY A 174 17.04 15.15 2.38
CA GLY A 174 16.65 16.53 2.63
C GLY A 174 16.33 16.85 4.08
N LEU A 175 16.81 16.05 5.03
CA LEU A 175 16.53 16.20 6.45
C LEU A 175 17.65 16.98 7.15
N ASP A 176 17.29 18.07 7.81
CA ASP A 176 18.22 18.86 8.64
C ASP A 176 18.78 18.04 9.81
N GLU A 177 17.99 17.11 10.34
CA GLU A 177 18.34 16.22 11.43
C GLU A 177 18.01 14.76 11.09
N PRO A 178 18.73 13.77 11.66
CA PRO A 178 18.45 12.36 11.42
C PRO A 178 17.21 11.90 12.21
N ILE A 179 16.05 12.16 11.62
CA ILE A 179 14.72 11.84 12.16
C ILE A 179 13.97 10.87 11.26
N CYS A 180 12.95 10.20 11.81
CA CYS A 180 12.14 9.25 11.05
C CYS A 180 11.37 9.97 9.93
N LEU A 181 11.43 9.47 8.69
CA LEU A 181 10.68 10.04 7.56
C LEU A 181 9.16 10.09 7.80
N VAL A 182 8.64 9.12 8.54
CA VAL A 182 7.19 8.97 8.78
C VAL A 182 6.71 9.85 9.92
N CYS A 183 7.34 9.76 11.10
CA CYS A 183 6.83 10.40 12.32
C CYS A 183 7.74 11.49 12.90
N TRP A 184 8.86 11.81 12.26
CA TRP A 184 9.84 12.82 12.71
C TRP A 184 10.46 12.58 14.09
N GLN A 185 10.26 11.39 14.68
CA GLN A 185 10.86 11.02 15.96
C GLN A 185 12.27 10.46 15.80
N ALA A 186 13.06 10.61 16.86
CA ALA A 186 14.39 10.01 17.05
C ALA A 186 14.38 9.06 18.27
N PRO A 187 15.32 8.10 18.38
CA PRO A 187 16.39 7.79 17.44
C PRO A 187 15.91 7.06 16.18
N VAL A 188 16.75 7.05 15.14
CA VAL A 188 16.49 6.38 13.87
C VAL A 188 17.44 5.22 13.60
N GLU A 189 16.97 4.30 12.77
CA GLU A 189 17.69 3.17 12.22
C GLU A 189 17.82 3.33 10.70
N ARG A 190 18.86 2.69 10.13
CA ARG A 190 19.08 2.63 8.69
C ARG A 190 18.25 1.49 8.13
N ALA A 191 17.11 1.82 7.55
CA ALA A 191 16.26 0.86 6.86
C ALA A 191 16.73 0.73 5.42
N HIS A 192 17.05 -0.48 4.98
CA HIS A 192 17.29 -0.71 3.56
C HIS A 192 15.94 -0.66 2.84
N VAL A 193 15.90 0.02 1.70
CA VAL A 193 14.72 0.08 0.82
C VAL A 193 14.55 -1.29 0.14
N VAL A 194 15.62 -1.79 -0.48
CA VAL A 194 15.78 -3.19 -0.87
C VAL A 194 16.79 -3.83 0.09
N PRO A 195 16.42 -4.90 0.84
CA PRO A 195 17.32 -5.58 1.75
C PRO A 195 18.61 -6.11 1.09
N GLU A 196 19.71 -6.08 1.83
CA GLU A 196 21.01 -6.66 1.40
C GLU A 196 20.88 -8.14 1.01
N SER A 197 20.04 -8.91 1.72
CA SER A 197 19.76 -10.32 1.42
C SER A 197 19.07 -10.55 0.07
N LEU A 198 18.44 -9.51 -0.48
CA LEU A 198 17.76 -9.52 -1.79
C LEU A 198 18.57 -8.77 -2.85
N GLY A 199 19.84 -8.44 -2.58
CA GLY A 199 20.72 -7.77 -3.54
C GLY A 199 20.67 -6.25 -3.50
N GLY A 200 20.08 -5.66 -2.46
CA GLY A 200 20.11 -4.21 -2.26
C GLY A 200 21.53 -3.67 -2.00
N SER A 201 21.82 -2.50 -2.55
CA SER A 201 23.14 -1.87 -2.45
C SER A 201 23.34 -1.11 -1.12
N ASN A 202 24.59 -0.70 -0.84
CA ASN A 202 24.90 0.24 0.25
C ASN A 202 24.90 1.72 -0.22
N ASP A 203 24.26 2.01 -1.36
CA ASP A 203 24.08 3.37 -1.86
C ASP A 203 23.11 4.15 -0.95
N VAL A 204 23.33 5.45 -0.73
CA VAL A 204 22.43 6.29 0.08
C VAL A 204 20.99 6.28 -0.45
N ARG A 205 20.81 6.09 -1.76
CA ARG A 205 19.49 5.99 -2.42
C ARG A 205 18.71 4.74 -2.04
N ASN A 206 19.39 3.70 -1.54
CA ASN A 206 18.78 2.46 -1.06
C ASN A 206 18.52 2.47 0.47
N PHE A 207 18.52 3.65 1.11
CA PHE A 207 18.19 3.77 2.53
C PHE A 207 17.11 4.80 2.84
N ALA A 208 16.30 4.45 3.83
CA ALA A 208 15.44 5.36 4.56
C ALA A 208 15.90 5.48 6.03
N LEU A 209 15.57 6.60 6.66
CA LEU A 209 15.70 6.77 8.11
C LEU A 209 14.33 6.56 8.75
N LEU A 210 14.21 5.51 9.55
CA LEU A 210 12.96 5.14 10.24
C LEU A 210 13.24 4.94 11.73
N CYS A 211 12.30 5.32 12.59
CA CYS A 211 12.40 4.96 14.02
C CYS A 211 12.20 3.44 14.19
N PRO A 212 12.59 2.83 15.33
CA PRO A 212 12.46 1.39 15.54
C PRO A 212 11.04 0.83 15.36
N ARG A 213 10.02 1.67 15.58
CA ARG A 213 8.62 1.31 15.35
C ARG A 213 8.34 1.18 13.85
N HIS A 214 8.60 2.22 13.07
CA HIS A 214 8.34 2.21 11.62
C HIS A 214 9.26 1.25 10.87
N HIS A 215 10.50 1.08 11.29
CA HIS A 215 11.41 0.13 10.68
C HIS A 215 10.95 -1.33 10.84
N ARG A 216 10.33 -1.68 11.99
CA ARG A 216 9.72 -3.00 12.21
C ARG A 216 8.50 -3.25 11.32
N GLU A 217 7.86 -2.19 10.85
CA GLU A 217 6.67 -2.26 10.00
C GLU A 217 6.98 -2.15 8.51
N ALA A 218 8.10 -1.52 8.12
CA ALA A 218 8.47 -1.31 6.72
C ALA A 218 8.72 -2.63 5.97
N PRO A 219 8.24 -2.81 4.73
CA PRO A 219 8.29 -4.09 4.02
C PRO A 219 9.73 -4.54 3.72
N ASP A 220 9.97 -5.85 3.75
CA ASP A 220 11.24 -6.49 3.35
C ASP A 220 11.06 -7.19 2.00
N VAL A 221 11.07 -6.40 0.92
CA VAL A 221 10.74 -6.86 -0.45
C VAL A 221 11.83 -6.48 -1.45
N ALA A 222 11.91 -7.21 -2.56
CA ALA A 222 12.86 -6.95 -3.65
C ALA A 222 12.48 -5.75 -4.55
N ASP A 223 11.43 -5.00 -4.19
CA ASP A 223 10.89 -3.88 -4.97
C ASP A 223 11.00 -2.56 -4.19
N ALA A 224 11.93 -1.69 -4.60
CA ALA A 224 12.12 -0.38 -3.99
C ALA A 224 10.87 0.50 -4.05
N GLU A 225 10.09 0.42 -5.14
CA GLU A 225 8.88 1.23 -5.26
C GLU A 225 7.81 0.79 -4.28
N ALA A 226 7.71 -0.51 -3.99
CA ALA A 226 6.81 -1.00 -2.95
C ALA A 226 7.17 -0.45 -1.57
N PHE A 227 8.47 -0.41 -1.23
CA PHE A 227 8.93 0.21 0.02
C PHE A 227 8.58 1.70 0.08
N TRP A 228 8.88 2.46 -0.97
CA TRP A 228 8.58 3.90 -0.99
C TRP A 228 7.08 4.19 -1.04
N SER A 229 6.29 3.38 -1.75
CA SER A 229 4.84 3.43 -1.71
C SER A 229 4.30 3.18 -0.30
N TRP A 230 4.92 2.25 0.45
CA TRP A 230 4.59 2.03 1.85
C TRP A 230 4.99 3.23 2.73
N VAL A 231 6.16 3.86 2.51
CA VAL A 231 6.56 5.08 3.23
C VAL A 231 5.55 6.20 3.02
N ASP A 232 5.11 6.39 1.77
CA ASP A 232 4.10 7.39 1.41
C ASP A 232 2.78 7.17 2.17
N TYR A 233 2.27 5.94 2.12
CA TYR A 233 1.10 5.51 2.89
C TYR A 233 1.29 5.68 4.40
N ALA A 234 2.46 5.32 4.93
CA ALA A 234 2.76 5.42 6.35
C ALA A 234 2.82 6.88 6.80
N CYS A 235 3.36 7.79 5.98
CA CYS A 235 3.36 9.23 6.21
C CYS A 235 1.95 9.81 6.35
N GLU A 236 0.98 9.30 5.58
CA GLU A 236 -0.43 9.69 5.72
C GLU A 236 -1.06 9.06 6.95
N ARG A 237 -0.90 7.75 7.14
CA ARG A 237 -1.49 6.98 8.25
C ARG A 237 -1.03 7.47 9.62
N ASP A 238 0.28 7.69 9.75
CA ASP A 238 0.95 7.99 11.01
C ASP A 238 1.39 9.46 11.09
N GLY A 239 0.91 10.32 10.18
CA GLY A 239 1.28 11.74 10.12
C GLY A 239 0.96 12.53 11.39
N HIS A 240 -0.03 12.09 12.15
CA HIS A 240 -0.36 12.66 13.47
C HIS A 240 0.79 12.54 14.48
N MET A 241 1.65 11.52 14.36
CA MET A 241 2.76 11.28 15.28
C MET A 241 3.88 12.32 15.15
N LYS A 242 3.90 13.08 14.05
CA LYS A 242 4.86 14.18 13.83
C LYS A 242 4.74 15.29 14.87
N TRP A 243 3.55 15.41 15.46
CA TRP A 243 3.21 16.47 16.40
C TRP A 243 3.17 15.95 17.85
N GLU A 244 3.48 14.67 18.07
CA GLU A 244 3.59 14.11 19.41
C GLU A 244 4.72 14.80 20.19
N GLY A 245 4.40 15.28 21.38
CA GLY A 245 5.34 15.99 22.25
C GLY A 245 5.53 17.48 21.92
N VAL A 246 4.89 18.00 20.87
CA VAL A 246 4.85 19.45 20.61
C VAL A 246 3.95 20.12 21.64
N ASP A 247 4.37 21.26 22.16
CA ASP A 247 3.60 21.96 23.17
C ASP A 247 2.27 22.50 22.58
N PRO A 248 1.17 22.49 23.35
CA PRO A 248 -0.14 22.93 22.87
C PRO A 248 -0.19 24.40 22.41
N GLU A 249 0.67 25.28 22.94
CA GLU A 249 0.70 26.69 22.57
C GLU A 249 1.30 26.87 21.16
N THR A 250 2.34 26.12 20.82
CA THR A 250 2.89 26.07 19.47
C THR A 250 1.89 25.52 18.46
N LEU A 251 1.17 24.44 18.80
CA LEU A 251 0.11 23.89 17.95
C LEU A 251 -1.01 24.93 17.73
N ALA A 252 -1.48 25.59 18.80
CA ALA A 252 -2.47 26.66 18.70
C ALA A 252 -1.96 27.88 17.90
N ARG A 253 -0.66 28.17 17.93
CA ARG A 253 -0.05 29.22 17.09
C ARG A 253 -0.04 28.83 15.62
N ALA A 254 0.25 27.58 15.29
CA ALA A 254 0.23 27.07 13.93
C ALA A 254 -1.20 27.09 13.34
N GLU A 255 -2.19 26.66 14.11
CA GLU A 255 -3.60 26.73 13.70
C GLU A 255 -4.07 28.17 13.45
N ARG A 256 -3.63 29.13 14.28
CA ARG A 256 -3.95 30.56 14.10
C ARG A 256 -3.41 31.15 12.80
N VAL A 257 -2.33 30.60 12.24
CA VAL A 257 -1.81 31.02 10.93
C VAL A 257 -2.40 30.20 9.78
N GLY A 258 -3.42 29.38 10.06
CA GLY A 258 -4.18 28.62 9.07
C GLY A 258 -3.60 27.25 8.74
N LEU A 259 -2.61 26.75 9.49
CA LEU A 259 -2.09 25.39 9.32
C LEU A 259 -3.10 24.38 9.89
N ARG A 260 -3.49 23.40 9.09
CA ARG A 260 -4.28 22.26 9.54
C ARG A 260 -3.34 21.19 10.07
N ILE A 261 -3.37 20.96 11.38
CA ILE A 261 -2.56 19.93 12.04
C ILE A 261 -3.49 18.80 12.44
N ASP A 262 -3.21 17.59 11.93
CA ASP A 262 -3.85 16.39 12.46
C ASP A 262 -3.03 15.88 13.65
N THR A 263 -3.65 15.81 14.82
CA THR A 263 -3.04 15.28 16.05
C THR A 263 -3.65 13.92 16.45
N SER A 264 -4.60 13.41 15.68
CA SER A 264 -5.35 12.21 16.00
C SER A 264 -5.27 11.19 14.88
N GLY A 265 -4.60 10.07 15.15
CA GLY A 265 -4.47 8.98 14.19
C GLY A 265 -5.73 8.13 14.05
N PRO A 266 -5.92 7.48 12.89
CA PRO A 266 -6.94 6.46 12.77
C PRO A 266 -6.62 5.29 13.70
N VAL A 267 -7.60 4.87 14.51
CA VAL A 267 -7.45 3.75 15.44
C VAL A 267 -7.11 2.47 14.66
N ARG A 268 -6.00 1.81 15.01
CA ARG A 268 -5.68 0.48 14.48
C ARG A 268 -6.70 -0.51 15.04
N LYS A 269 -7.41 -1.20 14.14
CA LYS A 269 -8.56 -2.02 14.52
C LYS A 269 -8.15 -3.39 15.07
N SER A 270 -6.93 -3.84 14.81
CA SER A 270 -6.47 -5.16 15.24
C SER A 270 -5.04 -5.16 15.77
N VAL A 271 -4.86 -5.89 16.88
CA VAL A 271 -3.56 -6.18 17.48
C VAL A 271 -2.95 -7.46 16.86
N HIS A 272 -3.77 -8.28 16.21
CA HIS A 272 -3.34 -9.55 15.60
C HIS A 272 -2.69 -9.34 14.24
N HIS A 273 -1.71 -10.18 13.91
CA HIS A 273 -0.91 -10.07 12.68
C HIS A 273 -1.75 -10.01 11.41
N PHE A 274 -2.64 -10.99 11.18
CA PHE A 274 -3.51 -11.01 10.00
C PHE A 274 -4.44 -9.78 9.92
N GLY A 275 -4.86 -9.25 11.07
CA GLY A 275 -5.64 -8.01 11.10
C GLY A 275 -4.83 -6.81 10.62
N ARG A 276 -3.52 -6.77 10.90
CA ARG A 276 -2.61 -5.76 10.34
C ARG A 276 -2.42 -5.95 8.84
N VAL A 277 -2.25 -7.17 8.35
CA VAL A 277 -2.17 -7.46 6.90
C VAL A 277 -3.41 -6.95 6.18
N ARG A 278 -4.60 -7.26 6.72
CA ARG A 278 -5.87 -6.76 6.17
C ARG A 278 -5.95 -5.23 6.20
N ASP A 279 -5.54 -4.59 7.28
CA ASP A 279 -5.55 -3.13 7.39
C ASP A 279 -4.60 -2.48 6.37
N GLU A 280 -3.43 -3.09 6.10
CA GLU A 280 -2.50 -2.69 5.03
C GLU A 280 -3.15 -2.88 3.64
N LEU A 281 -3.71 -4.06 3.35
CA LEU A 281 -4.40 -4.35 2.08
C LEU A 281 -5.52 -3.35 1.77
N VAL A 282 -6.36 -3.05 2.75
CA VAL A 282 -7.49 -2.12 2.58
C VAL A 282 -6.99 -0.68 2.39
N ARG A 283 -6.09 -0.21 3.26
CA ARG A 283 -5.76 1.22 3.30
C ARG A 283 -4.63 1.62 2.35
N HIS A 284 -3.68 0.73 2.09
CA HIS A 284 -2.59 0.98 1.16
C HIS A 284 -2.97 0.59 -0.26
N TYR A 285 -3.51 -0.62 -0.45
CA TYR A 285 -3.78 -1.19 -1.77
C TYR A 285 -5.26 -1.11 -2.19
N GLY A 286 -6.13 -0.51 -1.36
CA GLY A 286 -7.53 -0.26 -1.69
C GLY A 286 -8.39 -1.52 -1.80
N TRP A 287 -8.02 -2.62 -1.13
CA TRP A 287 -8.79 -3.86 -1.18
C TRP A 287 -10.20 -3.66 -0.61
N GLY A 288 -11.21 -4.09 -1.38
CA GLY A 288 -12.63 -4.06 -1.00
C GLY A 288 -13.13 -5.42 -0.49
N PRO A 289 -14.35 -5.49 0.06
CA PRO A 289 -14.98 -6.74 0.49
C PRO A 289 -14.96 -7.85 -0.59
N GLU A 290 -15.08 -7.48 -1.85
CA GLU A 290 -15.02 -8.35 -3.02
C GLU A 290 -13.65 -9.02 -3.20
N ASP A 291 -12.55 -8.34 -2.87
CA ASP A 291 -11.21 -8.90 -2.94
C ASP A 291 -10.97 -9.96 -1.85
N PHE A 292 -11.72 -9.87 -0.74
CA PHE A 292 -11.68 -10.83 0.37
C PHE A 292 -12.74 -11.94 0.26
N ALA A 293 -13.64 -11.89 -0.73
CA ALA A 293 -14.83 -12.73 -0.78
C ALA A 293 -14.56 -14.24 -0.99
N GLY A 294 -13.29 -14.66 -1.12
CA GLY A 294 -12.87 -16.01 -0.77
C GLY A 294 -13.49 -17.16 -1.58
N GLY A 295 -13.93 -16.91 -2.82
CA GLY A 295 -14.51 -17.93 -3.70
C GLY A 295 -13.47 -18.91 -4.25
N ASP A 296 -13.77 -19.55 -5.39
CA ASP A 296 -12.92 -20.57 -6.03
C ASP A 296 -11.48 -20.09 -6.36
N HIS A 297 -11.26 -18.78 -6.39
CA HIS A 297 -9.99 -18.14 -6.69
C HIS A 297 -9.07 -17.96 -5.47
N TRP A 298 -9.56 -18.16 -4.23
CA TRP A 298 -8.75 -17.95 -3.03
C TRP A 298 -7.61 -18.96 -2.91
N GLY A 299 -7.84 -20.23 -3.29
CA GLY A 299 -6.79 -21.24 -3.32
C GLY A 299 -5.66 -20.85 -4.27
N VAL A 300 -6.01 -20.43 -5.48
CA VAL A 300 -5.06 -19.96 -6.51
C VAL A 300 -4.31 -18.71 -6.04
N LEU A 301 -5.01 -17.76 -5.41
CA LEU A 301 -4.39 -16.57 -4.82
C LEU A 301 -3.39 -16.92 -3.73
N MET A 302 -3.67 -17.91 -2.89
CA MET A 302 -2.76 -18.35 -1.84
C MET A 302 -1.51 -19.05 -2.41
N GLU A 303 -1.66 -19.84 -3.47
CA GLU A 303 -0.54 -20.47 -4.18
C GLU A 303 0.37 -19.41 -4.84
N GLU A 304 -0.22 -18.43 -5.52
CA GLU A 304 0.53 -17.29 -6.08
C GLU A 304 1.18 -16.43 -4.99
N PHE A 305 0.47 -16.19 -3.88
CA PHE A 305 1.02 -15.48 -2.72
C PHE A 305 2.29 -16.16 -2.20
N HIS A 306 2.29 -17.48 -1.99
CA HIS A 306 3.49 -18.20 -1.57
C HIS A 306 4.61 -18.13 -2.60
N THR A 307 4.26 -18.24 -3.90
CA THR A 307 5.23 -18.08 -5.00
C THR A 307 5.90 -16.71 -4.96
N VAL A 308 5.13 -15.63 -4.75
CA VAL A 308 5.66 -14.27 -4.62
C VAL A 308 6.53 -14.13 -3.37
N MET A 309 6.06 -14.66 -2.24
CA MET A 309 6.79 -14.61 -0.98
C MET A 309 8.16 -15.29 -1.09
N ASP A 310 8.22 -16.48 -1.69
CA ASP A 310 9.47 -17.24 -1.80
C ASP A 310 10.46 -16.61 -2.79
N ALA A 311 9.95 -15.97 -3.85
CA ALA A 311 10.79 -15.39 -4.90
C ALA A 311 11.36 -14.01 -4.54
N ALA A 312 10.60 -13.18 -3.81
CA ALA A 312 10.87 -11.74 -3.71
C ALA A 312 10.91 -11.18 -2.28
N THR A 313 10.89 -12.06 -1.27
CA THR A 313 11.02 -11.66 0.15
C THR A 313 12.12 -12.44 0.83
N SER A 314 12.70 -11.88 1.89
CA SER A 314 13.80 -12.56 2.58
C SER A 314 13.31 -13.81 3.31
N THR A 315 14.04 -14.92 3.17
CA THR A 315 13.74 -16.22 3.80
C THR A 315 14.38 -16.38 5.19
N HIS A 316 14.75 -15.28 5.86
CA HIS A 316 15.44 -15.35 7.15
C HIS A 316 14.62 -16.10 8.20
N PHE A 317 14.99 -17.37 8.42
CA PHE A 317 14.48 -18.22 9.49
C PHE A 317 14.59 -17.46 10.82
N ASN A 318 13.51 -17.39 11.59
CA ASN A 318 13.32 -16.65 12.85
C ASN A 318 13.06 -15.13 12.80
N VAL A 319 12.91 -14.50 11.64
CA VAL A 319 12.36 -13.13 11.57
C VAL A 319 10.85 -13.22 11.30
N ALA A 320 10.04 -12.69 12.22
CA ALA A 320 8.60 -12.62 12.01
C ALA A 320 8.29 -11.80 10.76
N LYS A 321 7.54 -12.38 9.81
CA LYS A 321 7.15 -11.71 8.58
C LYS A 321 6.34 -10.45 8.91
N LYS A 322 6.66 -9.35 8.23
CA LYS A 322 6.02 -8.05 8.46
C LYS A 322 4.69 -7.98 7.71
N ALA A 323 3.69 -7.35 8.33
CA ALA A 323 2.36 -7.26 7.75
C ALA A 323 2.33 -6.55 6.38
N SER A 324 3.17 -5.53 6.20
CA SER A 324 3.37 -4.81 4.94
C SER A 324 3.97 -5.70 3.84
N THR A 325 4.87 -6.63 4.20
CA THR A 325 5.49 -7.57 3.26
C THR A 325 4.46 -8.56 2.73
N GLU A 326 3.65 -9.13 3.62
CA GLU A 326 2.56 -10.04 3.21
C GLU A 326 1.48 -9.30 2.42
N ALA A 327 1.11 -8.08 2.83
CA ALA A 327 0.12 -7.28 2.09
C ALA A 327 0.60 -6.97 0.67
N TRP A 328 1.88 -6.62 0.51
CA TRP A 328 2.48 -6.43 -0.82
C TRP A 328 2.42 -7.73 -1.65
N ALA A 329 2.79 -8.87 -1.07
CA ALA A 329 2.78 -10.13 -1.82
C ALA A 329 1.36 -10.54 -2.26
N PHE A 330 0.36 -10.31 -1.41
CA PHE A 330 -1.04 -10.51 -1.78
C PHE A 330 -1.46 -9.60 -2.95
N GLU A 331 -1.08 -8.33 -2.92
CA GLU A 331 -1.38 -7.39 -4.01
C GLU A 331 -0.73 -7.83 -5.33
N VAL A 332 0.54 -8.24 -5.29
CA VAL A 332 1.24 -8.72 -6.48
C VAL A 332 0.62 -10.00 -7.03
N ALA A 333 0.29 -10.97 -6.16
CA ALA A 333 -0.41 -12.18 -6.54
C ALA A 333 -1.76 -11.87 -7.22
N ARG A 334 -2.54 -10.94 -6.65
CA ARG A 334 -3.81 -10.49 -7.23
C ARG A 334 -3.62 -9.90 -8.63
N ARG A 335 -2.58 -9.07 -8.84
CA ARG A 335 -2.28 -8.47 -10.15
C ARG A 335 -1.92 -9.51 -11.21
N ARG A 336 -1.01 -10.43 -10.88
CA ARG A 336 -0.63 -11.54 -11.78
C ARG A 336 -1.82 -12.35 -12.28
N LEU A 337 -2.77 -12.63 -11.38
CA LEU A 337 -3.97 -13.39 -11.71
C LEU A 337 -4.94 -12.60 -12.60
N ARG A 338 -5.08 -11.29 -12.38
CA ARG A 338 -5.88 -10.41 -13.25
C ARG A 338 -5.27 -10.27 -14.65
N ASP A 339 -3.96 -10.10 -14.74
CA ASP A 339 -3.26 -9.95 -16.02
C ASP A 339 -3.34 -11.24 -16.85
N SER A 340 -3.21 -12.41 -16.19
CA SER A 340 -3.35 -13.71 -16.85
C SER A 340 -4.78 -14.02 -17.31
N ALA A 341 -5.80 -13.40 -16.73
CA ALA A 341 -7.18 -13.51 -17.18
C ALA A 341 -7.52 -12.60 -18.39
N THR A 342 -6.66 -11.61 -18.70
CA THR A 342 -6.91 -10.59 -19.73
C THR A 342 -6.21 -10.91 -21.07
N GLU A 343 -5.32 -11.91 -21.11
CA GLU A 343 -4.68 -12.43 -22.32
C GLU A 343 -5.68 -13.26 -23.17
N PRO A 344 -6.01 -12.87 -24.42
CA PRO A 344 -6.84 -13.70 -25.29
C PRO A 344 -6.01 -14.81 -25.93
N GLY A 345 -6.09 -16.02 -25.37
CA GLY A 345 -5.84 -17.29 -26.05
C GLY A 345 -4.38 -17.75 -26.16
N ALA A 346 -3.99 -18.64 -25.26
CA ALA A 346 -3.01 -19.69 -25.53
C ALA A 346 -3.28 -20.91 -24.62
N ASP A 347 -3.73 -21.98 -25.27
CA ASP A 347 -3.70 -23.40 -24.90
C ASP A 347 -3.97 -23.88 -23.46
N GLU A 348 -4.95 -24.80 -23.39
CA GLU A 348 -4.97 -25.90 -22.45
C GLU A 348 -3.66 -26.68 -22.54
N ASP A 349 -2.71 -26.43 -21.63
CA ASP A 349 -1.75 -27.43 -21.11
C ASP A 349 -0.80 -26.75 -20.08
N LEU A 350 -1.18 -26.77 -18.80
CA LEU A 350 -0.25 -26.49 -17.69
C LEU A 350 0.22 -27.83 -17.09
N PRO A 351 1.53 -28.12 -17.02
CA PRO A 351 2.02 -29.26 -16.26
C PRO A 351 2.03 -28.91 -14.76
N LEU A 352 1.09 -29.49 -14.01
CA LEU A 352 1.15 -29.56 -12.55
C LEU A 352 2.35 -30.42 -12.13
N ALA A 353 3.33 -29.78 -11.49
CA ALA A 353 4.41 -30.48 -10.80
C ALA A 353 4.87 -29.69 -9.56
N SER A 354 4.16 -29.85 -8.44
CA SER A 354 4.81 -29.84 -7.13
C SER A 354 5.00 -31.29 -6.70
N SER A 355 6.25 -31.69 -6.46
CA SER A 355 6.62 -33.08 -6.15
C SER A 355 6.55 -33.32 -4.64
N HIS A 356 5.39 -33.80 -4.16
CA HIS A 356 5.24 -34.31 -2.79
C HIS A 356 5.20 -35.85 -2.80
N PRO A 357 6.10 -36.54 -2.08
CA PRO A 357 6.26 -38.00 -2.16
C PRO A 357 5.00 -38.81 -1.81
N SER A 358 4.18 -38.33 -0.86
CA SER A 358 2.96 -38.99 -0.39
C SER A 358 1.84 -38.94 -1.44
N VAL A 359 1.67 -37.78 -2.07
CA VAL A 359 0.70 -37.53 -3.16
C VAL A 359 1.12 -38.31 -4.40
N GLU A 360 2.41 -38.29 -4.75
CA GLU A 360 2.95 -39.00 -5.91
C GLU A 360 2.76 -40.53 -5.79
N LEU A 361 2.92 -41.08 -4.58
CA LEU A 361 2.67 -42.49 -4.29
C LEU A 361 1.16 -42.83 -4.35
N ALA A 362 0.29 -41.95 -3.84
CA ALA A 362 -1.16 -42.12 -3.91
C ALA A 362 -1.67 -42.06 -5.35
N GLU A 363 -1.21 -41.08 -6.14
CA GLU A 363 -1.54 -40.93 -7.56
C GLU A 363 -1.06 -42.13 -8.40
N ARG A 364 0.14 -42.66 -8.13
CA ARG A 364 0.63 -43.90 -8.76
C ARG A 364 -0.23 -45.11 -8.43
N THR A 365 -0.81 -45.15 -7.24
CA THR A 365 -1.67 -46.25 -6.79
C THR A 365 -3.06 -46.14 -7.46
N VAL A 366 -3.59 -44.93 -7.58
CA VAL A 366 -4.86 -44.63 -8.28
C VAL A 366 -4.76 -44.93 -9.78
N ARG A 367 -3.65 -44.59 -10.44
CA ARG A 367 -3.42 -44.92 -11.87
C ARG A 367 -3.44 -46.41 -12.18
N LYS A 368 -3.26 -47.30 -11.18
CA LYS A 368 -3.26 -48.76 -11.37
C LYS A 368 -4.64 -49.42 -11.19
N SER A 369 -5.67 -48.70 -10.72
CA SER A 369 -7.04 -49.22 -10.60
C SER A 369 -8.06 -48.07 -10.63
N PRO A 370 -8.56 -47.69 -11.82
CA PRO A 370 -9.35 -46.47 -11.99
C PRO A 370 -10.84 -46.63 -11.64
N GLU A 371 -11.30 -47.83 -11.31
CA GLU A 371 -12.72 -48.08 -11.02
C GLU A 371 -13.01 -48.06 -9.51
N SER A 372 -13.15 -46.87 -8.93
CA SER A 372 -14.11 -46.54 -7.87
C SER A 372 -13.85 -45.13 -7.31
N GLY A 373 -14.92 -44.43 -6.88
CA GLY A 373 -14.82 -43.14 -6.18
C GLY A 373 -14.01 -43.17 -4.86
N SER A 374 -13.53 -44.34 -4.45
CA SER A 374 -12.59 -44.51 -3.33
C SER A 374 -11.17 -44.00 -3.64
N ALA A 375 -10.79 -43.96 -4.93
CA ALA A 375 -9.47 -43.57 -5.39
C ALA A 375 -9.21 -42.06 -5.24
N GLN A 376 -10.19 -41.21 -5.58
CA GLN A 376 -10.10 -39.76 -5.37
C GLN A 376 -10.08 -39.42 -3.87
N SER A 377 -10.86 -40.15 -3.07
CA SER A 377 -10.90 -40.01 -1.61
C SER A 377 -9.53 -40.30 -0.96
N LEU A 378 -8.73 -41.21 -1.53
CA LEU A 378 -7.37 -41.52 -1.08
C LEU A 378 -6.39 -40.40 -1.41
N VAL A 379 -6.49 -39.78 -2.58
CA VAL A 379 -5.67 -38.61 -2.96
C VAL A 379 -6.03 -37.41 -2.08
N ASP A 380 -7.33 -37.17 -1.85
CA ASP A 380 -7.79 -36.12 -0.94
C ASP A 380 -7.38 -36.39 0.52
N ALA A 381 -7.36 -37.66 0.95
CA ALA A 381 -6.87 -38.04 2.27
C ALA A 381 -5.36 -37.87 2.41
N ALA A 382 -4.58 -38.19 1.36
CA ALA A 382 -3.14 -37.94 1.33
C ALA A 382 -2.85 -36.44 1.36
N ARG A 383 -3.59 -35.63 0.60
CA ARG A 383 -3.48 -34.16 0.61
C ARG A 383 -3.81 -33.58 1.98
N ARG A 384 -4.87 -34.08 2.64
CA ARG A 384 -5.21 -33.70 4.02
C ARG A 384 -4.14 -34.12 5.04
N ALA A 385 -3.50 -35.27 4.83
CA ALA A 385 -2.44 -35.75 5.71
C ALA A 385 -1.15 -34.94 5.57
N ASP A 386 -0.78 -34.54 4.36
CA ASP A 386 0.37 -33.65 4.13
C ASP A 386 0.11 -32.26 4.73
N ILE A 387 -1.09 -31.69 4.51
CA ILE A 387 -1.52 -30.43 5.15
C ILE A 387 -1.50 -30.54 6.68
N ALA A 388 -1.96 -31.68 7.24
CA ALA A 388 -1.93 -31.90 8.69
C ALA A 388 -0.50 -32.06 9.24
N THR A 389 0.41 -32.64 8.47
CA THR A 389 1.82 -32.82 8.84
C THR A 389 2.57 -31.49 8.80
N GLU A 390 2.31 -30.67 7.78
CA GLU A 390 2.85 -29.31 7.67
C GLU A 390 2.27 -28.38 8.74
N ALA A 391 0.97 -28.47 9.02
CA ALA A 391 0.35 -27.75 10.12
C ALA A 391 0.91 -28.19 11.49
N ALA A 392 1.20 -29.48 11.67
CA ALA A 392 1.83 -29.98 12.89
C ALA A 392 3.28 -29.50 13.03
N ALA A 393 4.04 -29.42 11.93
CA ALA A 393 5.39 -28.85 11.90
C ALA A 393 5.37 -27.34 12.20
N LEU A 394 4.41 -26.61 11.62
CA LEU A 394 4.19 -25.18 11.88
C LEU A 394 3.82 -24.94 13.36
N VAL A 395 2.94 -25.76 13.93
CA VAL A 395 2.58 -25.69 15.35
C VAL A 395 3.77 -26.03 16.24
N HIS A 396 4.60 -27.02 15.87
CA HIS A 396 5.83 -27.34 16.58
C HIS A 396 6.83 -26.18 16.56
N ASP A 397 7.01 -25.51 15.43
CA ASP A 397 7.87 -24.33 15.30
C ASP A 397 7.34 -23.13 16.08
N ILE A 398 6.01 -22.93 16.12
CA ILE A 398 5.38 -21.90 16.96
C ILE A 398 5.60 -22.22 18.45
N ILE A 399 5.51 -23.48 18.86
CA ILE A 399 5.78 -23.92 20.25
C ILE A 399 7.23 -23.64 20.65
N VAL A 400 8.19 -23.98 19.77
CA VAL A 400 9.62 -23.75 20.01
C VAL A 400 9.94 -22.25 20.04
N SER A 401 9.28 -21.45 19.21
CA SER A 401 9.52 -20.00 19.09
C SER A 401 8.86 -19.15 20.18
N ALA A 402 7.75 -19.63 20.77
CA ALA A 402 6.97 -18.86 21.74
C ALA A 402 7.37 -19.07 23.22
N GLY A 403 8.30 -19.98 23.51
CA GLY A 403 8.83 -20.17 24.88
C GLY A 403 7.77 -20.57 25.91
N VAL A 404 6.69 -21.23 25.49
CA VAL A 404 5.57 -21.61 26.36
C VAL A 404 5.90 -22.93 27.06
N SER A 405 5.77 -22.98 28.39
CA SER A 405 6.33 -24.04 29.23
C SER A 405 5.58 -25.39 29.23
N SER A 406 4.49 -25.54 28.48
CA SER A 406 3.87 -26.86 28.28
C SER A 406 2.96 -26.95 27.05
N ALA A 407 2.96 -28.13 26.41
CA ALA A 407 2.09 -28.44 25.27
C ALA A 407 0.59 -28.37 25.61
N GLU A 408 0.23 -28.52 26.89
CA GLU A 408 -1.16 -28.55 27.36
C GLU A 408 -1.81 -27.16 27.34
N GLU A 409 -1.05 -26.10 27.65
CA GLU A 409 -1.52 -24.70 27.57
C GLU A 409 -1.71 -24.25 26.13
N VAL A 410 -0.82 -24.70 25.23
CA VAL A 410 -0.92 -24.40 23.80
C VAL A 410 -2.11 -25.12 23.16
N LEU A 411 -2.34 -26.40 23.49
CA LEU A 411 -3.50 -27.13 23.00
C LEU A 411 -4.83 -26.56 23.52
N ARG A 412 -4.85 -26.03 24.74
CA ARG A 412 -6.01 -25.32 25.29
C ARG A 412 -6.28 -24.01 24.55
N GLY A 413 -5.25 -23.19 24.32
CA GLY A 413 -5.37 -21.95 23.55
C GLY A 413 -5.81 -22.20 22.11
N ILE A 414 -5.26 -23.21 21.44
CA ILE A 414 -5.66 -23.60 20.07
C ILE A 414 -7.11 -24.09 20.06
N LYS A 415 -7.54 -24.91 21.04
CA LYS A 415 -8.94 -25.36 21.12
C LYS A 415 -9.91 -24.21 21.35
N GLU A 416 -9.55 -23.25 22.20
CA GLU A 416 -10.36 -22.05 22.48
C GLU A 416 -10.45 -21.15 21.23
N GLU A 417 -9.33 -20.92 20.54
CA GLU A 417 -9.26 -20.11 19.31
C GLU A 417 -10.01 -20.78 18.13
N VAL A 418 -9.88 -22.10 17.96
CA VAL A 418 -10.63 -22.86 16.93
C VAL A 418 -12.12 -22.85 17.23
N ALA A 419 -12.52 -22.97 18.50
CA ALA A 419 -13.91 -22.89 18.89
C ALA A 419 -14.50 -21.49 18.64
N ASP A 420 -13.77 -20.42 18.97
CA ASP A 420 -14.21 -19.05 18.74
C ASP A 420 -14.28 -18.70 17.25
N ARG A 421 -13.27 -19.10 16.45
CA ARG A 421 -13.30 -18.94 14.99
C ARG A 421 -14.42 -19.73 14.35
N THR A 422 -14.69 -20.96 14.80
CA THR A 422 -15.82 -21.76 14.31
C THR A 422 -17.16 -21.08 14.64
N ALA A 423 -17.29 -20.52 15.85
CA ALA A 423 -18.48 -19.77 16.24
C ALA A 423 -18.62 -18.45 15.46
N GLN A 424 -17.52 -17.76 15.17
CA GLN A 424 -17.50 -16.54 14.38
C GLN A 424 -17.81 -16.80 12.91
N LEU A 425 -17.28 -17.88 12.32
CA LEU A 425 -17.60 -18.31 10.96
C LEU A 425 -19.07 -18.68 10.85
N LYS A 426 -19.64 -19.32 11.87
CA LYS A 426 -21.06 -19.67 11.93
C LYS A 426 -21.95 -18.43 12.02
N ARG A 427 -21.58 -17.45 12.86
CA ARG A 427 -22.27 -16.15 12.94
C ARG A 427 -22.20 -15.37 11.63
N LEU A 428 -21.02 -15.32 11.00
CA LEU A 428 -20.84 -14.70 9.69
C LEU A 428 -21.63 -15.44 8.61
N SER A 429 -21.63 -16.77 8.62
CA SER A 429 -22.47 -17.58 7.72
C SER A 429 -23.95 -17.30 7.92
N ASP A 430 -24.41 -17.16 9.16
CA ASP A 430 -25.81 -16.84 9.50
C ASP A 430 -26.19 -15.39 9.14
N GLU A 431 -25.24 -14.44 9.22
CA GLU A 431 -25.42 -13.04 8.81
C GLU A 431 -25.36 -12.86 7.28
N LEU A 432 -24.55 -13.66 6.57
CA LEU A 432 -24.40 -13.61 5.11
C LEU A 432 -25.50 -14.39 4.38
N MET A 433 -26.05 -15.42 5.03
CA MET A 433 -27.10 -16.30 4.47
C MET A 433 -28.45 -15.95 5.08
N GLY A 434 -29.32 -15.32 4.30
CA GLY A 434 -30.72 -15.19 4.69
C GLY A 434 -31.34 -16.59 4.76
N HIS A 435 -31.66 -17.09 5.95
CA HIS A 435 -32.34 -18.38 6.14
C HIS A 435 -33.78 -18.18 6.59
N THR A 436 -34.72 -18.84 5.90
CA THR A 436 -36.13 -18.87 6.29
C THR A 436 -36.83 -20.08 5.68
N VAL A 437 -38.14 -20.18 5.85
CA VAL A 437 -38.95 -21.24 5.26
C VAL A 437 -39.75 -20.71 4.06
N CYS A 438 -39.84 -21.50 3.00
CA CYS A 438 -40.63 -21.14 1.83
C CYS A 438 -42.10 -21.02 2.22
N ARG A 439 -42.74 -19.90 1.88
CA ARG A 439 -44.18 -19.68 2.17
C ARG A 439 -45.12 -20.67 1.46
N HIS A 440 -44.62 -21.38 0.45
CA HIS A 440 -45.42 -22.28 -0.40
C HIS A 440 -45.29 -23.76 -0.03
N CYS A 441 -44.12 -24.21 0.43
CA CYS A 441 -43.90 -25.62 0.79
C CYS A 441 -43.39 -25.83 2.22
N GLY A 442 -43.11 -24.76 2.98
CA GLY A 442 -42.59 -24.84 4.34
C GLY A 442 -41.14 -25.34 4.47
N HIS A 443 -40.45 -25.66 3.37
CA HIS A 443 -39.07 -26.15 3.42
C HIS A 443 -38.06 -25.00 3.50
N GLY A 444 -36.88 -25.29 4.05
CA GLY A 444 -35.79 -24.34 4.20
C GLY A 444 -35.36 -23.73 2.87
N ILE A 445 -35.29 -22.40 2.85
CA ILE A 445 -34.76 -21.61 1.74
C ILE A 445 -33.64 -20.71 2.23
N ALA A 446 -32.67 -20.49 1.36
CA ALA A 446 -31.52 -19.64 1.59
C ALA A 446 -31.35 -18.64 0.45
N ARG A 447 -30.78 -17.48 0.76
CA ARG A 447 -30.22 -16.56 -0.24
C ARG A 447 -28.86 -16.04 0.22
N ILE A 448 -28.00 -15.75 -0.74
CA ILE A 448 -26.73 -15.06 -0.53
C ILE A 448 -26.92 -13.62 -1.01
N GLY A 449 -26.81 -12.64 -0.12
CA GLY A 449 -27.02 -11.22 -0.46
C GLY A 449 -28.40 -10.95 -1.09
N ASP A 450 -28.42 -10.25 -2.24
CA ASP A 450 -29.63 -9.90 -2.99
C ASP A 450 -30.08 -10.98 -3.99
N ALA A 451 -29.42 -12.15 -4.00
CA ALA A 451 -29.79 -13.24 -4.89
C ALA A 451 -31.22 -13.75 -4.64
N ALA A 452 -31.81 -14.33 -5.68
CA ALA A 452 -33.09 -14.99 -5.57
C ALA A 452 -33.03 -16.14 -4.55
N TRP A 453 -34.07 -16.24 -3.71
CA TRP A 453 -34.21 -17.32 -2.74
C TRP A 453 -34.23 -18.69 -3.41
N ARG A 454 -33.52 -19.66 -2.84
CA ARG A 454 -33.43 -21.05 -3.33
C ARG A 454 -33.66 -22.04 -2.19
N HIS A 455 -34.25 -23.19 -2.50
CA HIS A 455 -34.38 -24.27 -1.52
C HIS A 455 -33.03 -24.95 -1.28
N SER A 456 -32.75 -25.32 -0.03
CA SER A 456 -31.58 -26.16 0.29
C SER A 456 -31.75 -27.53 -0.39
N ALA A 457 -30.67 -28.07 -0.97
CA ALA A 457 -30.68 -29.25 -1.86
C ALA A 457 -31.28 -30.55 -1.28
N ALA A 458 -31.61 -30.59 0.01
CA ALA A 458 -32.13 -31.76 0.71
C ALA A 458 -33.68 -31.85 0.80
N ALA A 459 -34.44 -30.92 0.21
CA ALA A 459 -35.90 -30.93 0.33
C ALA A 459 -36.55 -31.95 -0.65
N PRO A 460 -37.36 -32.92 -0.17
CA PRO A 460 -38.14 -33.79 -1.05
C PRO A 460 -39.11 -32.91 -1.85
N MET A 461 -39.11 -33.07 -3.18
CA MET A 461 -39.90 -32.26 -4.13
C MET A 461 -41.41 -32.34 -3.85
N SER A 462 -41.91 -31.58 -2.87
CA SER A 462 -43.34 -31.41 -2.67
C SER A 462 -43.89 -30.50 -3.77
N ARG A 463 -45.07 -30.86 -4.29
CA ARG A 463 -45.66 -30.31 -5.54
C ARG A 463 -45.93 -28.80 -5.51
N GLY A 464 -45.81 -28.13 -4.36
CA GLY A 464 -46.17 -26.73 -4.17
C GLY A 464 -45.14 -25.68 -4.63
N CYS A 465 -43.94 -26.04 -5.09
CA CYS A 465 -42.89 -25.08 -5.49
C CYS A 465 -42.39 -25.20 -6.94
N ARG A 466 -43.10 -25.96 -7.79
CA ARG A 466 -42.80 -26.05 -9.23
C ARG A 466 -43.46 -24.89 -9.95
N ALA A 467 -42.71 -24.11 -10.73
CA ALA A 467 -43.31 -23.10 -11.61
C ALA A 467 -44.25 -23.81 -12.59
N ALA A 468 -45.50 -23.35 -12.67
CA ALA A 468 -46.44 -23.82 -13.68
C ALA A 468 -46.14 -23.11 -15.00
N SER A 469 -45.97 -23.88 -16.06
CA SER A 469 -45.94 -23.38 -17.44
C SER A 469 -47.28 -23.79 -18.07
N PHE A 470 -48.17 -22.82 -18.25
CA PHE A 470 -49.39 -23.01 -19.03
C PHE A 470 -49.15 -22.42 -20.42
N ASP A 471 -49.60 -23.12 -21.46
CA ASP A 471 -49.66 -22.55 -22.80
C ASP A 471 -50.69 -21.40 -22.87
N ARG A 472 -50.81 -20.78 -24.04
CA ARG A 472 -51.71 -19.63 -24.27
C ARG A 472 -53.20 -19.98 -24.12
N ASP A 473 -53.53 -21.28 -24.07
CA ASP A 473 -54.89 -21.83 -23.97
C ASP A 473 -55.18 -22.46 -22.59
N GLY A 474 -54.23 -22.40 -21.64
CA GLY A 474 -54.42 -22.84 -20.27
C GLY A 474 -54.18 -24.34 -20.03
N THR A 475 -53.57 -25.05 -20.98
CA THR A 475 -53.20 -26.46 -20.86
C THR A 475 -51.77 -26.63 -20.35
N TRP A 476 -51.53 -27.73 -19.63
CA TRP A 476 -50.24 -28.04 -19.01
C TRP A 476 -49.22 -28.49 -20.06
N ASP A 477 -48.07 -27.80 -20.14
CA ASP A 477 -47.00 -28.09 -21.10
C ASP A 477 -45.64 -28.30 -20.39
N ASP A 478 -45.09 -29.51 -20.50
CA ASP A 478 -43.84 -29.92 -19.86
C ASP A 478 -42.58 -29.50 -20.64
N SER A 479 -42.71 -28.94 -21.85
CA SER A 479 -41.60 -28.58 -22.75
C SER A 479 -41.05 -27.15 -22.56
N LEU A 480 -41.69 -26.32 -21.74
CA LEU A 480 -41.27 -24.95 -21.45
C LEU A 480 -40.18 -24.89 -20.36
N ASP A 481 -39.24 -23.96 -20.53
CA ASP A 481 -38.05 -23.83 -19.67
C ASP A 481 -38.42 -23.39 -18.23
N ARG A 482 -37.87 -24.06 -17.22
CA ARG A 482 -38.38 -24.02 -15.83
C ARG A 482 -37.50 -23.19 -14.90
N ALA A 483 -38.07 -22.19 -14.23
CA ALA A 483 -37.40 -21.48 -13.12
C ALA A 483 -38.06 -21.76 -11.77
N TRP A 484 -37.28 -22.25 -10.80
CA TRP A 484 -37.71 -22.56 -9.44
C TRP A 484 -37.99 -21.26 -8.66
N LYS A 485 -39.23 -21.02 -8.20
CA LYS A 485 -39.53 -19.83 -7.37
C LYS A 485 -39.61 -20.20 -5.89
N ALA A 486 -38.49 -20.10 -5.18
CA ALA A 486 -38.51 -20.07 -3.72
C ALA A 486 -38.88 -18.65 -3.25
N SER A 487 -39.70 -18.52 -2.20
CA SER A 487 -40.14 -17.21 -1.72
C SER A 487 -40.33 -17.22 -0.19
N PRO A 488 -39.81 -16.21 0.52
CA PRO A 488 -39.94 -16.11 1.96
C PRO A 488 -41.38 -15.72 2.38
N PRO A 489 -41.75 -15.87 3.67
CA PRO A 489 -43.04 -15.45 4.19
C PRO A 489 -43.28 -13.95 3.95
N LYS A 490 -44.55 -13.53 3.78
CA LYS A 490 -44.89 -12.11 3.57
C LYS A 490 -44.45 -11.18 4.72
N THR A 491 -44.16 -11.75 5.87
CA THR A 491 -43.71 -11.07 7.09
C THR A 491 -42.18 -10.97 7.22
N TYR A 492 -41.43 -11.56 6.29
CA TYR A 492 -39.97 -11.55 6.29
C TYR A 492 -39.49 -10.21 5.70
N ARG A 493 -38.86 -9.36 6.52
CA ARG A 493 -38.19 -8.12 6.10
C ARG A 493 -36.70 -8.35 5.96
#